data_AF-A0A7W1RQJ0-F1
#
_entry.id   AF-A0A7W1RQJ0-F1
#
_cell.length_a   1.000
_cell.length_b   1.000
_cell.length_c   1.000
_cell.angle_alpha   90.00
_cell.angle_beta   90.00
_cell.angle_gamma   90.00
#
_symmetry.space_group_name_H-M   'P 1'
#
loop_
_entity.id
_entity.type
_entity.pdbx_description
1 polymer ?
#
loop_
_entity_poly.entity_id
_entity_poly.type
_entity_poly.pdbx_seq_one_letter_code
_entity_poly.pdbx_strand_id
1 'polypeptide(L)'
;MPTAVSFAARYPEFSNTDSDLVGAVLAEAALSVDPLIYGFKADAAVSALAAHLLWTGEAGTSLRMAADGDTSPDAQRSRYWGEFTRLRRECTVGFMVL
;
A
#
# COMPACT_ATOMS: atom_id res chain seq x y z
N MET A 1 4.43 -10.84 -7.61
CA MET A 1 3.27 -9.92 -7.60
C MET A 1 2.25 -10.45 -6.60
N PRO A 2 1.82 -9.62 -5.62
CA PRO A 2 0.83 -10.01 -4.62
C PRO A 2 -0.57 -10.26 -5.20
N THR A 3 -1.28 -11.23 -4.64
CA THR A 3 -2.70 -11.53 -4.91
C THR A 3 -3.59 -11.03 -3.77
N ALA A 4 -4.91 -10.88 -4.00
CA ALA A 4 -5.86 -10.47 -2.97
C ALA A 4 -5.81 -11.37 -1.71
N VAL A 5 -5.59 -12.67 -1.87
CA VAL A 5 -5.45 -13.61 -0.75
C VAL A 5 -4.18 -13.31 0.07
N SER A 6 -3.03 -13.16 -0.59
CA SER A 6 -1.78 -12.83 0.10
C SER A 6 -1.79 -11.42 0.72
N PHE A 7 -2.55 -10.51 0.13
CA PHE A 7 -2.77 -9.15 0.61
C PHE A 7 -3.62 -9.15 1.88
N ALA A 8 -4.76 -9.84 1.88
CA ALA A 8 -5.62 -9.99 3.06
C ALA A 8 -4.92 -10.72 4.20
N ALA A 9 -4.04 -11.69 3.90
CA ALA A 9 -3.21 -12.33 4.92
C ALA A 9 -2.21 -11.36 5.57
N ARG A 10 -1.72 -10.36 4.83
CA ARG A 10 -0.79 -9.33 5.33
C ARG A 10 -1.50 -8.18 6.02
N TYR A 11 -2.68 -7.81 5.54
CA TYR A 11 -3.52 -6.72 6.03
C TYR A 11 -4.95 -7.24 6.27
N PRO A 12 -5.19 -7.95 7.39
CA PRO A 12 -6.48 -8.59 7.68
C PRO A 12 -7.64 -7.59 7.77
N GLU A 13 -7.38 -6.31 8.01
CA GLU A 13 -8.36 -5.22 7.97
C GLU A 13 -9.04 -5.05 6.60
N PHE A 14 -8.40 -5.47 5.51
CA PHE A 14 -8.98 -5.46 4.16
C PHE A 14 -9.57 -6.81 3.74
N SER A 15 -9.68 -7.79 4.66
CA SER A 15 -10.24 -9.11 4.34
C SER A 15 -11.71 -9.07 3.90
N ASN A 16 -12.44 -8.03 4.31
CA ASN A 16 -13.83 -7.81 3.94
C ASN A 16 -13.99 -6.89 2.71
N THR A 17 -12.89 -6.46 2.10
CA THR A 17 -12.89 -5.66 0.87
C THR A 17 -13.10 -6.57 -0.33
N ASP A 18 -13.85 -6.10 -1.31
CA ASP A 18 -14.09 -6.82 -2.57
C ASP A 18 -12.77 -7.26 -3.22
N SER A 19 -12.64 -8.55 -3.54
CA SER A 19 -11.43 -9.12 -4.12
C SER A 19 -11.08 -8.53 -5.48
N ASP A 20 -12.08 -8.13 -6.27
CA ASP A 20 -11.89 -7.53 -7.59
C ASP A 20 -11.35 -6.10 -7.44
N LEU A 21 -11.86 -5.36 -6.46
CA LEU A 21 -11.33 -4.04 -6.09
C LEU A 21 -9.89 -4.15 -5.59
N VAL A 22 -9.58 -5.09 -4.69
CA VAL A 22 -8.22 -5.33 -4.22
C VAL A 22 -7.30 -5.71 -5.39
N GLY A 23 -7.76 -6.56 -6.30
CA GLY A 23 -7.01 -6.93 -7.51
C GLY A 23 -6.70 -5.75 -8.42
N ALA A 24 -7.69 -4.88 -8.68
CA ALA A 24 -7.53 -3.68 -9.48
C ALA A 24 -6.52 -2.70 -8.86
N VAL A 25 -6.61 -2.48 -7.55
CA VAL A 25 -5.69 -1.57 -6.85
C VAL A 25 -4.28 -2.15 -6.74
N LEU A 26 -4.11 -3.47 -6.60
CA LEU A 26 -2.80 -4.11 -6.68
C LEU A 26 -2.17 -3.97 -8.06
N ALA A 27 -2.97 -4.06 -9.14
CA ALA A 27 -2.50 -3.83 -10.50
C ALA A 27 -2.06 -2.38 -10.70
N GLU A 28 -2.84 -1.41 -10.22
CA GLU A 28 -2.48 0.01 -10.26
C GLU A 28 -1.19 0.29 -9.46
N ALA A 29 -1.06 -0.28 -8.27
CA ALA A 29 0.14 -0.17 -7.46
C ALA A 29 1.37 -0.80 -8.15
N ALA A 30 1.20 -1.92 -8.85
CA ALA A 30 2.27 -2.57 -9.61
C ALA A 30 2.78 -1.70 -10.77
N LEU A 31 1.95 -0.88 -11.40
CA LEU A 31 2.38 0.08 -12.42
C LEU A 31 3.26 1.20 -11.85
N SER A 32 3.10 1.50 -10.56
CA SER A 32 3.83 2.57 -9.87
C SER A 32 5.12 2.10 -9.20
N VAL A 33 5.33 0.78 -9.09
CA VAL A 33 6.48 0.16 -8.43
C VAL A 33 7.36 -0.50 -9.48
N ASP A 34 8.54 0.07 -9.71
CA ASP A 34 9.52 -0.52 -10.62
C ASP A 34 10.26 -1.69 -9.93
N PRO A 35 10.11 -2.94 -10.40
CA PRO A 35 10.79 -4.09 -9.83
C PRO A 35 12.33 -4.01 -9.93
N LEU A 36 12.89 -3.23 -10.87
CA LEU A 36 14.34 -3.03 -10.97
C LEU A 36 14.89 -2.17 -9.83
N ILE A 37 14.09 -1.24 -9.31
CA ILE A 37 14.47 -0.38 -8.18
C ILE A 37 14.24 -1.11 -6.85
N TYR A 38 13.11 -1.79 -6.72
CA TYR A 38 12.73 -2.42 -5.45
C TYR A 38 13.27 -3.84 -5.26
N GLY A 39 13.67 -4.53 -6.33
CA GLY A 39 14.19 -5.89 -6.28
C GLY A 39 13.27 -6.84 -5.52
N PHE A 40 13.80 -7.57 -4.55
CA PHE A 40 13.02 -8.50 -3.71
C PHE A 40 11.93 -7.83 -2.86
N LYS A 41 11.98 -6.49 -2.70
CA LYS A 41 10.97 -5.72 -1.97
C LYS A 41 9.81 -5.25 -2.86
N ALA A 42 9.82 -5.53 -4.16
CA ALA A 42 8.79 -5.07 -5.08
C ALA A 42 7.39 -5.50 -4.64
N ASP A 43 7.21 -6.77 -4.26
CA ASP A 43 5.91 -7.27 -3.81
C ASP A 43 5.45 -6.64 -2.49
N ALA A 44 6.38 -6.29 -1.60
CA ALA A 44 6.08 -5.57 -0.36
C ALA A 44 5.69 -4.10 -0.64
N ALA A 45 6.40 -3.44 -1.56
CA ALA A 45 6.11 -2.07 -1.97
C ALA A 45 4.76 -1.96 -2.69
N VAL A 46 4.42 -2.91 -3.57
CA VAL A 46 3.11 -3.00 -4.21
C VAL A 46 2.01 -3.18 -3.17
N SER A 47 2.23 -4.07 -2.20
CA SER A 47 1.25 -4.30 -1.12
C SER A 47 1.04 -3.04 -0.26
N ALA A 48 2.11 -2.36 0.15
CA ALA A 48 2.02 -1.16 0.97
C ALA A 48 1.35 0.01 0.21
N LEU A 49 1.66 0.17 -1.08
CA LEU A 49 1.03 1.19 -1.92
C LEU A 49 -0.44 0.88 -2.17
N ALA A 50 -0.79 -0.38 -2.45
CA ALA A 50 -2.18 -0.78 -2.63
C ALA A 50 -3.01 -0.57 -1.35
N ALA A 51 -2.46 -0.88 -0.17
CA ALA A 51 -3.11 -0.60 1.10
C ALA A 51 -3.30 0.90 1.34
N HIS A 52 -2.34 1.74 0.93
CA HIS A 52 -2.51 3.20 0.98
C HIS A 52 -3.64 3.68 0.07
N LEU A 53 -3.69 3.20 -1.18
CA LEU A 53 -4.72 3.57 -2.16
C LEU A 53 -6.11 3.11 -1.71
N LEU A 54 -6.23 1.91 -1.15
CA LEU A 54 -7.49 1.43 -0.56
C LEU A 54 -7.91 2.30 0.63
N TRP A 55 -6.96 2.74 1.46
CA TRP A 55 -7.24 3.61 2.60
C TRP A 55 -7.66 5.03 2.20
N THR A 56 -7.04 5.61 1.18
CA THR A 56 -7.34 6.99 0.72
C THR A 56 -8.51 7.06 -0.25
N GLY A 57 -8.78 5.99 -0.99
CA GLY A 57 -9.94 5.87 -1.87
C GLY A 57 -11.27 5.79 -1.12
N GLU A 58 -12.37 5.67 -1.88
CA GLU A 58 -13.73 5.63 -1.34
C GLU A 58 -13.93 4.46 -0.35
N ALA A 59 -13.35 3.28 -0.65
CA ALA A 59 -13.39 2.10 0.20
C ALA A 59 -12.78 2.32 1.60
N GLY A 60 -11.75 3.16 1.70
CA GLY A 60 -11.10 3.48 2.96
C GLY A 60 -11.84 4.52 3.79
N THR A 61 -12.87 5.17 3.24
CA THR A 61 -13.73 6.10 3.98
C THR A 61 -14.47 5.38 5.10
N SER A 62 -14.98 4.18 4.83
CA SER A 62 -15.64 3.33 5.83
C SER A 62 -14.66 2.82 6.90
N LEU A 63 -13.41 2.53 6.53
CA LEU A 63 -12.35 2.14 7.46
C LEU A 63 -11.90 3.32 8.33
N ARG A 64 -11.76 4.52 7.77
CA ARG A 64 -11.43 5.75 8.50
C ARG A 64 -12.53 6.15 9.49
N MET A 65 -13.80 6.02 9.10
CA MET A 65 -14.94 6.24 10.00
C MET A 65 -14.94 5.28 11.20
N ALA A 66 -14.44 4.04 11.02
CA ALA A 66 -14.29 3.06 12.09
C ALA A 66 -13.00 3.25 12.93
N ALA A 67 -12.02 3.99 12.43
CA ALA A 67 -10.66 4.07 12.97
C ALA A 67 -10.30 5.40 13.65
N ASP A 68 -11.30 6.17 14.09
CA ASP A 68 -11.19 7.42 14.86
C ASP A 68 -11.23 8.73 14.03
N GLY A 69 -11.96 9.72 14.54
CA GLY A 69 -12.47 10.90 13.82
C GLY A 69 -11.46 12.01 13.52
N ASP A 70 -10.18 11.68 13.35
CA ASP A 70 -9.14 12.64 13.01
C ASP A 70 -8.98 12.74 11.47
N THR A 71 -9.49 13.83 10.92
CA THR A 71 -9.46 14.12 9.46
C THR A 71 -8.26 15.00 9.07
N SER A 72 -7.24 15.11 9.94
CA SER A 72 -6.07 15.94 9.67
C SER A 72 -5.28 15.44 8.44
N PRO A 73 -4.67 16.33 7.63
CA PRO A 73 -3.88 15.94 6.46
C PRO A 73 -2.63 15.10 6.79
N ASP A 74 -2.11 15.19 8.02
CA ASP A 74 -1.08 14.26 8.51
C ASP A 74 -1.66 12.91 8.98
N ALA A 75 -2.92 12.87 9.46
CA ALA A 75 -3.66 11.63 9.72
C ALA A 75 -4.06 10.91 8.41
N GLN A 76 -4.16 11.64 7.30
CA GLN A 76 -4.33 11.07 5.95
C GLN A 76 -3.07 10.34 5.44
N ARG A 77 -1.91 10.51 6.09
CA ARG A 77 -0.77 9.58 5.87
C ARG A 77 -1.08 8.27 6.57
N SER A 78 -1.81 7.41 5.88
CA SER A 78 -2.08 6.05 6.34
C SER A 78 -0.77 5.37 6.77
N ARG A 79 -0.82 4.50 7.77
CA ARG A 79 0.31 3.66 8.20
C ARG A 79 1.06 3.02 7.02
N TYR A 80 0.33 2.65 5.98
CA TYR A 80 0.83 2.04 4.74
C TYR A 80 1.70 2.99 3.90
N TRP A 81 1.42 4.30 3.91
CA TRP A 81 2.27 5.31 3.26
C TRP A 81 3.63 5.44 3.95
N GLY A 82 3.65 5.34 5.29
CA GLY A 82 4.90 5.27 6.05
C GLY A 82 5.73 4.03 5.68
N GLU A 83 5.08 2.87 5.54
CA GLU A 83 5.73 1.64 5.10
C GLU A 83 6.28 1.76 3.66
N PHE A 84 5.46 2.24 2.72
CA PHE A 84 5.87 2.44 1.33
C PHE A 84 7.04 3.43 1.20
N THR A 85 6.98 4.57 1.88
CA THR A 85 8.06 5.58 1.85
C THR A 85 9.34 5.06 2.50
N ARG A 86 9.23 4.23 3.54
CA ARG A 86 10.39 3.53 4.13
C ARG A 86 11.03 2.57 3.12
N LEU A 87 10.22 1.71 2.48
CA LEU A 87 10.68 0.79 1.43
C LEU A 87 11.33 1.55 0.28
N ARG A 88 10.72 2.65 -0.16
CA ARG A 88 11.27 3.53 -1.20
C ARG A 88 12.64 4.05 -0.81
N ARG A 89 12.81 4.60 0.40
CA ARG A 89 14.10 5.10 0.89
C ARG A 89 15.15 3.99 0.95
N GLU A 90 14.81 2.84 1.49
CA GLU A 90 15.73 1.69 1.58
C GLU A 90 16.21 1.22 0.19
N CYS A 91 15.37 1.31 -0.84
CA CYS A 91 15.71 0.92 -2.21
C CYS A 91 16.41 2.03 -3.02
N THR A 92 16.06 3.30 -2.81
CA THR A 92 16.67 4.43 -3.57
C THR A 92 18.00 4.89 -3.01
N VAL A 93 18.25 4.77 -1.69
CA VAL A 93 19.52 5.22 -1.07
C VAL A 93 20.69 4.33 -1.48
N GLY A 94 20.44 3.06 -1.83
CA GLY A 94 21.45 2.15 -2.37
C GLY A 94 21.92 2.48 -3.79
N PHE A 95 21.20 3.32 -4.54
CA PHE A 95 21.54 3.70 -5.93
C PHE A 95 22.39 4.98 -6.01
N MET A 96 22.67 5.64 -4.89
CA MET A 96 23.39 6.93 -4.82
C MET A 96 24.86 6.79 -4.36
N VAL A 97 25.45 5.60 -4.49
CA VAL A 97 26.88 5.37 -4.30
C VAL A 97 27.38 4.42 -5.39
N LEU A 98 27.63 4.96 -6.58
CA LEU A 98 28.53 4.40 -7.59
C LEU A 98 29.25 5.56 -8.30
#